data_AF-A0A392Q4V5-F1
#
_entry.id   AF-A0A392Q4V5-F1
#
_cell.length_a   1.000
_cell.length_b   1.000
_cell.length_c   1.000
_cell.angle_alpha   90.00
_cell.angle_beta   90.00
_cell.angle_gamma   90.00
#
_symmetry.space_group_name_H-M   'P 1'
#
loop_
_entity.id
_entity.type
_entity.pdbx_description
1 polymer ?
#
loop_
_entity_poly.entity_id
_entity_poly.type
_entity_poly.pdbx_seq_one_letter_code
_entity_poly.pdbx_strand_id
1 'polypeptide(L)' 'DRVPGGSSSGSAVAVGAKLVDFSLGTDTGGSVRVPASYCGIFGFRPSHGAISKSGVVPMAQSFDTVGNNPQFLVALY' A
#
# COMPACT_ATOMS: atom_id res chain seq x y z
N ASP A 1 9.87 19.70 -0.29
CA ASP A 1 11.06 19.24 -1.04
C ASP A 1 11.46 17.77 -0.79
N ARG A 2 10.56 16.88 -0.35
CA ARG A 2 10.85 15.43 -0.24
C ARG A 2 9.82 14.61 -0.98
N VAL A 3 10.23 13.43 -1.45
CA VAL A 3 9.36 12.48 -2.13
C VAL A 3 8.59 11.62 -1.11
N PRO A 4 7.33 11.25 -1.38
CA PRO A 4 6.54 10.41 -0.49
C PRO A 4 6.86 8.91 -0.61
N GLY A 5 7.84 8.52 -1.42
CA GLY A 5 8.10 7.12 -1.78
C GLY A 5 7.18 6.64 -2.90
N GLY A 6 7.14 5.34 -3.19
CA GLY A 6 6.29 4.80 -4.24
C GLY A 6 6.33 3.27 -4.34
N SER A 7 5.48 2.65 -5.15
CA SER A 7 4.52 3.31 -6.07
C SER A 7 3.21 3.78 -5.44
N SER A 8 2.86 3.36 -4.21
CA SER A 8 1.61 3.75 -3.52
C SER A 8 1.68 5.14 -2.88
N SER A 9 2.28 6.12 -3.57
CA SER A 9 2.55 7.47 -3.06
C SER A 9 1.29 8.24 -2.70
N GLY A 10 0.30 8.30 -3.61
CA GLY A 10 -0.96 9.00 -3.38
C GLY A 10 -1.73 8.42 -2.19
N SER A 11 -1.79 7.09 -2.10
CA SER A 11 -2.41 6.37 -0.99
C SER A 11 -1.76 6.69 0.36
N ALA A 12 -0.42 6.72 0.41
CA ALA A 12 0.32 7.03 1.63
C ALA A 12 0.17 8.50 2.03
N VAL A 13 0.25 9.43 1.08
CA VAL A 13 0.06 10.86 1.33
C VAL A 13 -1.35 11.14 1.84
N ALA A 14 -2.38 10.54 1.24
CA ALA A 14 -3.76 10.75 1.65
C ALA A 14 -4.00 10.37 3.12
N VAL A 15 -3.40 9.25 3.56
CA VAL A 15 -3.53 8.83 4.95
C VAL A 15 -2.64 9.63 5.89
N GLY A 16 -1.36 9.85 5.54
CA GLY A 16 -0.44 10.66 6.36
C GLY A 16 -0.91 12.11 6.53
N ALA A 17 -1.63 12.65 5.54
CA ALA A 17 -2.27 13.96 5.60
C ALA A 17 -3.68 13.93 6.23
N LYS A 18 -4.13 12.77 6.73
CA LYS A 18 -5.41 12.60 7.44
C LYS A 18 -6.64 12.91 6.59
N LEU A 19 -6.53 12.77 5.27
CA LEU A 19 -7.65 12.98 4.33
C LEU A 19 -8.60 11.79 4.29
N VAL A 20 -8.08 10.61 4.66
CA VAL A 20 -8.81 9.35 4.76
C VAL A 20 -8.26 8.55 5.94
N ASP A 21 -9.07 7.67 6.53
CA ASP A 21 -8.66 6.81 7.65
C ASP A 21 -7.77 5.65 7.21
N PHE A 22 -7.89 5.22 5.95
CA PHE A 22 -7.10 4.16 5.33
C PHE A 22 -7.11 4.31 3.81
N SER A 23 -6.21 3.61 3.13
CA SER A 23 -6.14 3.59 1.66
C SER A 23 -5.79 2.19 1.17
N LEU A 24 -5.72 1.98 -0.14
CA LEU A 24 -5.27 0.71 -0.73
C LEU A 24 -4.00 0.93 -1.57
N GLY A 25 -3.17 -0.11 -1.65
CA GLY A 25 -1.94 -0.11 -2.42
C GLY A 25 -1.53 -1.52 -2.82
N THR A 26 -0.57 -1.62 -3.73
CA THR A 26 0.03 -2.88 -4.16
C THR A 26 1.49 -2.90 -3.73
N ASP A 27 1.98 -4.07 -3.31
CA ASP A 27 3.38 -4.25 -2.91
C ASP A 27 3.97 -5.44 -3.67
N THR A 28 4.82 -5.11 -4.65
CA THR A 28 5.63 -6.08 -5.40
C THR A 28 7.03 -6.16 -4.77
N GLY A 29 7.70 -5.01 -4.62
CA GLY A 29 9.07 -4.92 -4.08
C GLY A 29 9.20 -4.02 -2.85
N GLY A 30 8.11 -3.54 -2.26
CA GLY A 30 8.12 -2.50 -1.23
C GLY A 30 7.19 -1.32 -1.52
N SER A 31 6.39 -1.40 -2.59
CA SER A 31 5.56 -0.30 -3.08
C SER A 31 4.47 0.19 -2.12
N VAL A 32 4.21 -0.52 -1.03
CA VAL A 32 3.42 -0.06 0.12
C VAL A 32 4.34 0.38 1.25
N ARG A 33 5.32 -0.46 1.60
CA ARG A 33 6.12 -0.29 2.83
C ARG A 33 7.03 0.94 2.75
N VAL A 34 7.62 1.20 1.59
CA VAL A 34 8.48 2.37 1.35
C VAL A 34 7.69 3.68 1.50
N PRO A 35 6.58 3.91 0.79
CA PRO A 35 5.85 5.16 0.96
C PRO A 35 5.21 5.32 2.35
N ALA A 36 4.81 4.22 2.99
CA ALA A 36 4.33 4.25 4.36
C ALA A 36 5.42 4.75 5.35
N SER A 37 6.64 4.23 5.22
CA SER A 37 7.78 4.69 6.02
C SER A 37 8.09 6.17 5.81
N TYR A 38 7.97 6.68 4.58
CA TYR A 38 8.28 8.07 4.26
C TYR A 38 7.18 9.03 4.72
N CYS A 39 5.92 8.58 4.72
CA CYS A 39 4.77 9.38 5.16
C CYS A 39 4.47 9.22 6.65
N GLY A 40 5.25 8.44 7.40
CA GLY A 40 5.11 8.28 8.84
C GLY A 40 3.86 7.49 9.27
N ILE A 41 3.48 6.49 8.47
CA ILE A 41 2.29 5.66 8.69
C ILE A 41 2.62 4.18 8.59
N PHE A 42 1.73 3.31 9.07
CA PHE A 42 1.88 1.87 8.89
C PHE A 42 1.61 1.43 7.45
N GLY A 43 2.38 0.45 6.98
CA GLY A 43 2.22 -0.16 5.65
C GLY A 43 2.28 -1.67 5.75
N PHE A 44 1.18 -2.36 5.46
CA PHE A 44 1.09 -3.81 5.59
C PHE A 44 1.21 -4.51 4.23
N ARG A 45 2.12 -5.47 4.13
CA ARG A 45 2.20 -6.41 3.02
C ARG A 45 1.73 -7.80 3.49
N PRO A 46 0.56 -8.29 3.05
CA PRO A 46 0.13 -9.64 3.34
C PRO A 46 1.11 -10.72 2.86
N SER A 47 1.01 -11.92 3.44
CA SER A 47 1.62 -13.11 2.86
C SER A 47 1.16 -13.29 1.41
N HIS A 48 2.07 -13.74 0.54
CA HIS A 48 1.75 -13.88 -0.87
C HIS A 48 0.58 -14.86 -1.08
N GLY A 49 -0.41 -14.47 -1.88
CA GLY A 49 -1.63 -15.26 -2.11
C GLY A 49 -2.68 -15.21 -1.00
N ALA A 50 -2.41 -14.55 0.14
CA ALA A 50 -3.40 -14.41 1.21
C ALA A 50 -4.61 -13.55 0.80
N ILE A 51 -4.42 -12.69 -0.19
CA ILE A 51 -5.44 -11.81 -0.73
C ILE A 51 -5.56 -12.04 -2.24
N SER A 52 -6.80 -12.11 -2.73
CA SER A 52 -7.08 -12.25 -4.15
C SER A 52 -6.56 -11.05 -4.94
N LYS A 53 -5.85 -11.33 -6.03
CA LYS A 53 -5.32 -10.34 -6.98
C LYS A 53 -6.26 -10.11 -8.15
N SER A 54 -7.47 -10.68 -8.11
CA SER A 54 -8.48 -10.48 -9.14
C SER A 54 -8.79 -8.98 -9.28
N GLY A 55 -8.79 -8.48 -10.51
CA GLY A 55 -9.02 -7.06 -10.81
C GLY A 55 -7.80 -6.15 -10.62
N VAL A 56 -6.65 -6.67 -10.19
CA VAL A 56 -5.40 -5.89 -10.12
C VAL A 56 -4.59 -6.04 -11.39
N VAL A 57 -4.11 -4.91 -11.92
CA VAL A 57 -3.19 -4.90 -13.06
C VAL A 57 -1.85 -5.48 -12.58
N PRO A 58 -1.39 -6.61 -13.15
CA PRO A 58 -0.18 -7.28 -12.66
C PRO A 58 1.08 -6.50 -13.05
N MET A 59 2.07 -6.49 -12.16
CA MET A 59 3.42 -6.01 -12.43
C MET A 59 4.40 -7.19 -12.46
N ALA A 60 4.43 -7.98 -11.39
CA ALA A 60 5.18 -9.23 -11.34
C ALA A 60 4.36 -10.24 -10.53
N GLN A 61 3.56 -11.05 -11.21
CA GLN A 61 2.50 -11.87 -10.59
C GLN A 61 2.98 -12.73 -9.41
N SER A 62 4.19 -13.28 -9.49
CA SER A 62 4.79 -14.13 -8.43
C SER A 62 5.22 -13.35 -7.18
N PHE A 63 5.27 -12.01 -7.25
CA PHE A 63 5.68 -11.13 -6.16
C PHE A 63 4.55 -10.19 -5.72
N ASP A 64 3.63 -9.84 -6.62
CA ASP A 64 2.51 -8.94 -6.37
C ASP A 64 1.68 -9.43 -5.18
N THR A 65 1.52 -8.55 -4.20
CA THR A 65 0.51 -8.69 -3.15
C THR A 65 -0.38 -7.46 -3.15
N VAL A 66 -1.67 -7.69 -2.91
CA VAL A 66 -2.73 -6.68 -2.92
C VAL A 66 -3.30 -6.56 -1.52
N GLY A 67 -3.69 -5.36 -1.11
CA GLY A 67 -4.65 -5.16 -0.03
C GLY A 67 -6.08 -5.23 -0.57
N ASN A 68 -6.84 -6.28 -0.31
CA ASN A 68 -8.21 -6.45 -0.82
C ASN A 68 -9.10 -7.18 0.18
N ASN A 69 -9.72 -6.38 1.02
CA ASN A 69 -11.02 -6.54 1.66
C ASN A 69 -11.42 -5.12 2.11
N PRO A 70 -12.64 -4.85 2.60
CA PRO A 70 -12.98 -3.55 3.22
C PRO A 70 -12.09 -3.19 4.45
N GLN A 71 -11.02 -3.93 4.68
CA GLN A 71 -9.93 -3.68 5.61
C GLN A 71 -8.64 -4.17 4.92
N PHE A 72 -7.53 -3.42 5.08
CA PHE A 72 -6.13 -3.79 4.80
C PHE A 72 -5.48 -3.29 3.49
N LEU A 73 -5.24 -1.98 3.37
CA LEU A 73 -3.91 -1.41 3.65
C LEU A 73 -4.09 -0.38 4.79
N VAL A 74 -3.71 -0.76 6.00
CA VAL A 74 -3.90 0.07 7.17
C VAL A 74 -2.64 0.90 7.38
N ALA A 75 -2.72 2.16 6.95
CA ALA A 75 -2.05 3.24 7.65
C ALA A 75 -3.05 3.72 8.70
N LEU A 76 -2.95 3.22 9.93
CA LEU A 76 -3.60 3.88 11.06
C LEU A 76 -2.60 4.90 11.60
N TYR A 77 -3.14 5.92 12.27
CA TYR A 77 -2.36 6.75 13.18
C TYR A 77 -1.48 5.94 14.14
#